data_AF-A0A510VP48-F1
#
_entry.id   AF-A0A510VP48-F1
#
_cell.length_a   1.000
_cell.length_b   1.000
_cell.length_c   1.000
_cell.angle_alpha   90.00
_cell.angle_beta   90.00
_cell.angle_gamma   90.00
#
_symmetry.space_group_name_H-M   'P 1'
#
loop_
_entity.id
_entity.type
_entity.pdbx_description
1 polymer ?
#
loop_
_entity_poly.entity_id
_entity_poly.type
_entity_poly.pdbx_seq_one_letter_code
_entity_poly.pdbx_strand_id
1 'polypeptide(L)'
;MNFQANEFYKEPWFGIVLTLIFFPAGIFVLYHFGPWQKKTKLILATCLSIACIAVWGIAGSMPQSSNPGVGKTWLTTDNPKAIKPVTADNKMQLTVTHDGQVQLHGSTNLPTGMKLNATVSQDETVVGDDLTVNNGHFKSHALKVSGKPLKPGTYSVHLTQAAWSKQPAAVTKRLGEAGQHLRGKEVTKHHIDVRRDVTYTP
;
A
#
# COMPACT_ATOMS: atom_id res chain seq x y z
N MET A 1 2.03 -57.56 39.45
CA MET A 1 3.09 -56.69 38.89
C MET A 1 2.52 -55.29 38.74
N ASN A 2 2.83 -54.39 39.68
CA ASN A 2 2.41 -52.99 39.57
C ASN A 2 3.41 -52.27 38.67
N PHE A 3 3.01 -51.95 37.44
CA PHE A 3 3.74 -50.99 36.62
C PHE A 3 3.52 -49.61 37.23
N GLN A 4 4.45 -49.15 38.06
CA GLN A 4 4.59 -47.72 38.27
C GLN A 4 5.01 -47.14 36.93
N ALA A 5 4.07 -46.50 36.24
CA ALA A 5 4.38 -45.66 35.09
C ALA A 5 5.23 -44.51 35.62
N ASN A 6 6.55 -44.63 35.52
CA ASN A 6 7.46 -43.55 35.84
C ASN A 6 7.02 -42.33 35.04
N GLU A 7 6.69 -41.24 35.75
CA GLU A 7 6.23 -39.98 35.16
C GLU A 7 7.40 -39.22 34.51
N PHE A 8 8.12 -39.90 33.64
CA PHE A 8 9.32 -39.46 32.93
C PHE A 8 9.13 -38.14 32.18
N TYR A 9 7.90 -37.85 31.75
CA TYR A 9 7.53 -36.61 31.08
C TYR A 9 7.52 -35.38 32.00
N LYS A 10 7.62 -35.56 33.32
CA LYS A 10 7.72 -34.46 34.29
C LYS A 10 9.16 -34.01 34.54
N GLU A 11 10.15 -34.78 34.10
CA GLU A 11 11.55 -34.44 34.29
C GLU A 11 11.97 -33.24 33.41
N PRO A 12 12.80 -32.30 33.92
CA PRO A 12 13.11 -31.04 33.23
C PRO A 12 13.81 -31.26 31.89
N TRP A 13 14.61 -32.33 31.79
CA TRP A 13 15.38 -32.64 30.60
C TRP A 13 14.49 -33.14 29.45
N PHE A 14 13.34 -33.77 29.75
CA PHE A 14 12.41 -34.27 28.73
C PHE A 14 11.81 -33.12 27.91
N GLY A 15 11.42 -32.02 28.57
CA GLY A 15 10.92 -30.82 27.89
C GLY A 15 11.96 -30.17 26.98
N ILE A 16 13.24 -30.19 27.38
CA ILE A 16 14.36 -29.67 26.57
C ILE A 16 14.54 -30.52 25.31
N VAL A 17 14.58 -31.84 25.45
CA VAL A 17 14.72 -32.77 24.32
C VAL A 17 13.55 -32.65 23.35
N LEU A 18 12.31 -32.60 23.86
CA LEU A 18 11.11 -32.44 23.05
C LEU A 18 11.13 -31.13 22.25
N THR A 19 11.61 -30.04 22.84
CA THR A 19 11.72 -28.74 22.19
C THR A 19 12.76 -28.74 21.07
N LEU A 20 13.89 -29.43 21.27
CA LEU A 20 14.94 -29.52 20.25
C LEU A 20 14.52 -30.37 19.04
N ILE A 21 13.77 -31.45 19.25
CA ILE A 21 13.36 -32.36 18.18
C ILE A 21 12.14 -31.84 17.43
N PHE A 22 11.19 -31.19 18.13
CA PHE A 22 9.89 -30.82 17.58
C PHE A 22 9.60 -29.32 17.60
N PHE A 23 10.59 -28.45 17.34
CA PHE A 23 10.31 -27.02 17.15
C PHE A 23 9.43 -26.82 15.89
N PRO A 24 8.25 -26.17 15.94
CA PRO A 24 7.68 -25.29 16.98
C PRO A 24 6.65 -25.96 17.94
N ALA A 25 6.20 -27.18 17.64
CA ALA A 25 5.18 -27.88 18.43
C ALA A 25 5.60 -28.17 19.89
N GLY A 26 6.88 -28.45 20.13
CA GLY A 26 7.42 -28.69 21.47
C GLY A 26 7.28 -27.47 22.40
N ILE A 27 7.42 -26.25 21.86
CA ILE A 27 7.22 -25.00 22.61
C ILE A 27 5.75 -24.83 22.99
N PHE A 28 4.84 -25.14 22.08
CA PHE A 28 3.40 -25.05 22.33
C PHE A 28 2.96 -26.00 23.45
N VAL A 29 3.45 -27.24 23.43
CA VAL A 29 3.18 -28.25 24.47
C VAL A 29 3.71 -27.79 25.84
N LEU A 30 4.93 -27.24 25.89
CA LEU A 30 5.55 -26.73 27.11
C LEU A 30 4.81 -25.51 27.70
N TYR A 31 4.25 -24.66 26.84
CA TYR A 31 3.47 -23.50 27.26
C TYR A 31 2.09 -23.89 27.80
N HIS A 32 1.45 -24.88 27.19
CA HIS A 32 0.06 -25.24 27.50
C HIS A 32 -0.09 -26.26 28.64
N PHE A 33 0.84 -27.22 28.78
CA PHE A 33 0.67 -28.37 29.67
C PHE A 33 1.69 -28.48 30.81
N GLY A 34 2.68 -27.58 30.89
CA GLY A 34 3.73 -27.68 31.89
C GLY A 34 3.38 -27.03 33.24
N PRO A 35 3.69 -27.66 34.41
CA PRO A 35 3.72 -26.97 35.71
C PRO A 35 4.82 -25.89 35.81
N TRP A 36 5.44 -25.53 34.68
CA TRP A 36 6.68 -24.78 34.56
C TRP A 36 6.50 -23.35 34.03
N GLN A 37 5.27 -22.82 33.97
CA GLN A 37 4.97 -21.51 33.35
C GLN A 37 5.88 -20.35 33.79
N LYS A 38 6.37 -20.35 35.04
CA LYS A 38 7.32 -19.33 35.53
C LYS A 38 8.74 -19.52 34.99
N LYS A 39 9.20 -20.77 34.84
CA LYS A 39 10.54 -21.10 34.32
C LYS A 39 10.59 -21.12 32.80
N THR A 40 9.49 -21.46 32.12
CA THR A 40 9.38 -21.46 30.65
C THR A 40 9.66 -20.07 30.06
N LYS A 41 9.21 -19.00 30.73
CA LYS A 41 9.51 -17.62 30.30
C LYS A 41 11.01 -17.30 30.32
N LEU A 42 11.71 -17.73 31.37
CA LEU A 42 13.15 -17.52 31.51
C LEU A 42 13.92 -18.31 30.44
N ILE A 43 13.56 -19.59 30.22
CA ILE A 43 14.21 -20.46 29.23
C ILE A 43 13.97 -19.92 27.81
N LEU A 44 12.74 -19.49 27.49
CA LEU A 44 12.42 -18.93 26.18
C LEU A 44 13.19 -17.62 25.91
N ALA A 45 13.29 -16.73 26.91
CA ALA A 45 14.05 -15.49 26.80
C ALA A 45 15.55 -15.77 26.58
N THR A 46 16.13 -16.73 27.29
CA THR A 46 17.53 -17.13 27.11
C THR A 46 17.77 -17.75 25.73
N CYS A 47 16.90 -18.66 25.27
CA CYS A 47 17.01 -19.25 23.93
C CYS A 47 16.87 -18.20 22.81
N LEU A 48 15.93 -17.26 22.94
CA LEU A 48 15.74 -16.18 21.97
C LEU A 48 16.96 -15.24 21.94
N SER A 49 17.52 -14.92 23.12
CA SER A 49 18.74 -14.09 23.22
C SER A 49 19.94 -14.77 22.56
N ILE A 50 20.16 -16.07 22.79
CA ILE A 50 21.23 -16.85 22.15
C ILE A 50 21.02 -16.91 20.62
N ALA A 51 19.78 -17.12 20.16
CA ALA A 51 19.45 -17.12 18.73
C ALA A 51 19.74 -15.75 18.08
N CYS A 52 19.39 -14.64 18.74
CA CYS A 52 19.70 -13.31 18.24
C CYS A 52 21.22 -13.05 18.15
N ILE A 53 22.00 -13.50 19.13
CA ILE A 53 23.47 -13.39 19.10
C ILE A 53 24.07 -14.23 17.97
N ALA A 54 23.55 -15.45 17.73
CA ALA A 54 24.00 -16.30 16.64
C ALA A 54 23.69 -15.71 15.26
N VAL A 55 22.50 -15.11 15.08
CA VAL A 55 22.11 -14.46 13.80
C VAL A 55 22.99 -13.24 13.49
N TRP A 56 23.36 -12.45 14.50
CA TRP A 56 24.29 -11.32 14.30
C TRP A 56 25.74 -11.76 14.05
N GLY A 57 26.18 -12.88 14.61
CA GLY A 57 27.53 -13.41 14.39
C GLY A 57 27.76 -13.98 12.99
N ILE A 58 26.74 -14.57 12.36
CA ILE A 58 26.88 -15.25 11.05
C ILE A 58 26.65 -14.28 9.86
N ALA A 59 25.97 -13.16 10.07
CA ALA A 59 25.77 -12.15 9.02
C ALA A 59 27.06 -11.38 8.64
N GLY A 60 28.10 -11.42 9.47
CA GLY A 60 29.37 -10.72 9.24
C GLY A 60 30.44 -11.52 8.48
N SER A 61 30.23 -12.81 8.23
CA SER A 61 31.28 -13.72 7.76
C SER A 61 30.78 -14.76 6.76
N MET A 62 29.84 -14.38 5.89
CA MET A 62 29.59 -15.16 4.67
C MET A 62 30.69 -14.86 3.64
N PRO A 63 31.41 -15.88 3.13
CA PRO A 63 32.32 -15.68 2.01
C PRO A 63 31.54 -15.20 0.79
N GLN A 64 32.01 -14.13 0.14
CA GLN A 64 31.52 -13.74 -1.17
C GLN A 64 31.68 -14.94 -2.11
N SER A 65 30.56 -15.43 -2.65
CA SER A 65 30.53 -16.46 -3.68
C SER A 65 31.41 -16.03 -4.85
N SER A 66 32.56 -16.69 -5.02
CA SER A 66 33.54 -16.46 -6.08
C SER A 66 33.24 -17.33 -7.29
N ASN A 67 31.98 -17.39 -7.75
CA ASN A 67 31.63 -18.09 -8.97
C ASN A 67 31.72 -17.12 -10.17
N PRO A 68 32.72 -17.22 -11.06
CA PRO A 68 32.91 -16.23 -12.14
C PRO A 68 31.96 -16.40 -13.33
N GLY A 69 31.05 -17.37 -13.31
CA GLY A 69 30.38 -17.89 -14.51
C GLY A 69 28.92 -17.49 -14.76
N VAL A 70 28.22 -16.80 -13.85
CA VAL A 70 26.76 -16.54 -14.01
C VAL A 70 26.39 -15.04 -13.95
N GLY A 71 27.38 -14.15 -13.97
CA GLY A 71 27.17 -12.73 -13.58
C GLY A 71 27.43 -11.67 -14.63
N LYS A 72 27.59 -11.98 -15.93
CA LYS A 72 28.05 -11.00 -16.93
C LYS A 72 27.19 -10.83 -18.19
N THR A 73 25.89 -11.12 -18.12
CA THR A 73 24.94 -10.71 -19.17
C THR A 73 23.82 -9.77 -18.72
N TRP A 74 23.78 -9.36 -17.45
CA TRP A 74 22.76 -8.39 -16.96
C TRP A 74 23.32 -7.02 -16.55
N LEU A 75 24.65 -6.85 -16.56
CA LEU A 75 25.31 -5.61 -16.13
C LEU A 75 25.83 -4.77 -17.31
N THR A 76 25.18 -4.89 -18.48
CA THR A 76 25.23 -3.84 -19.50
C THR A 76 23.96 -3.00 -19.37
N THR A 77 24.16 -1.80 -18.83
CA THR A 77 23.40 -0.57 -19.11
C THR A 77 21.94 -0.57 -18.71
N ASP A 78 21.69 -0.23 -17.44
CA ASP A 78 20.93 0.96 -17.07
C ASP A 78 20.89 1.02 -15.55
N ASN A 79 21.58 2.00 -14.95
CA ASN A 79 21.30 2.38 -13.57
C ASN A 79 19.84 2.85 -13.56
N PRO A 80 18.86 2.13 -12.97
CA PRO A 80 17.49 2.60 -12.97
C PRO A 80 17.46 3.82 -12.08
N LYS A 81 17.51 5.00 -12.71
CA LYS A 81 17.38 6.29 -12.07
C LYS A 81 16.22 6.20 -11.09
N ALA A 82 16.54 6.16 -9.79
CA ALA A 82 15.57 5.87 -8.75
C ALA A 82 14.31 6.71 -8.98
N ILE A 83 13.19 6.05 -9.26
CA ILE A 83 11.95 6.74 -9.63
C ILE A 83 11.47 7.47 -8.39
N LYS A 84 11.50 8.80 -8.44
CA LYS A 84 11.08 9.64 -7.31
C LYS A 84 9.58 9.46 -7.07
N PRO A 85 9.14 9.25 -5.81
CA PRO A 85 7.72 9.22 -5.48
C PRO A 85 7.01 10.50 -5.90
N VAL A 86 5.75 10.37 -6.33
CA VAL A 86 4.87 11.50 -6.65
C VAL A 86 3.88 11.68 -5.51
N THR A 87 3.97 12.82 -4.82
CA THR A 87 3.04 13.17 -3.74
C THR A 87 1.85 13.90 -4.33
N ALA A 88 0.69 13.25 -4.47
CA ALA A 88 -0.49 13.86 -5.09
C ALA A 88 -0.92 15.16 -4.38
N ASP A 89 -1.12 16.21 -5.16
CA ASP A 89 -1.69 17.49 -4.74
C ASP A 89 -2.68 17.96 -5.80
N ASN A 90 -3.95 18.12 -5.42
CA ASN A 90 -5.03 18.48 -6.34
C ASN A 90 -5.78 19.72 -5.83
N LYS A 91 -6.02 20.67 -6.75
CA LYS A 91 -6.87 21.84 -6.54
C LYS A 91 -8.01 21.82 -7.53
N MET A 92 -9.22 22.17 -7.09
CA MET A 92 -10.45 22.06 -7.87
C MET A 92 -11.30 23.32 -7.73
N GLN A 93 -11.99 23.68 -8.81
CA GLN A 93 -12.98 24.74 -8.82
C GLN A 93 -14.04 24.49 -9.91
N LEU A 94 -15.25 24.96 -9.67
CA LEU A 94 -16.36 24.95 -10.62
C LEU A 94 -16.46 26.34 -11.26
N THR A 95 -16.65 26.38 -12.57
CA THR A 95 -16.81 27.64 -13.31
C THR A 95 -17.90 27.53 -14.36
N VAL A 96 -18.47 28.69 -14.72
CA VAL A 96 -19.42 28.82 -15.80
C VAL A 96 -18.68 29.25 -17.06
N THR A 97 -18.94 28.55 -18.14
CA THR A 97 -18.50 28.96 -19.47
C THR A 97 -19.33 30.13 -19.98
N HIS A 98 -18.85 30.79 -21.03
CA HIS A 98 -19.61 31.84 -21.72
C HIS A 98 -20.98 31.37 -22.22
N ASP A 99 -21.14 30.07 -22.49
CA ASP A 99 -22.40 29.43 -22.91
C ASP A 99 -23.33 29.06 -21.74
N GLY A 100 -23.02 29.52 -20.51
CA GLY A 100 -23.82 29.22 -19.32
C GLY A 100 -23.68 27.78 -18.81
N GLN A 101 -22.70 27.02 -19.31
CA GLN A 101 -22.49 25.63 -18.90
C GLN A 101 -21.50 25.53 -17.75
N VAL A 102 -21.84 24.76 -16.72
CA VAL A 102 -20.99 24.52 -15.55
C VAL A 102 -19.93 23.46 -15.89
N GLN A 103 -18.67 23.74 -15.59
CA GLN A 103 -17.54 22.85 -15.81
C GLN A 103 -16.68 22.79 -14.55
N LEU A 104 -16.25 21.58 -14.20
CA LEU A 104 -15.21 21.34 -13.20
C LEU A 104 -13.85 21.48 -13.88
N HIS A 105 -12.96 22.23 -13.25
CA HIS A 105 -11.55 22.21 -13.64
C HIS A 105 -10.65 22.29 -12.43
N GLY A 106 -9.38 21.95 -12.65
CA GLY A 106 -8.42 21.91 -11.57
C GLY A 106 -6.99 21.86 -12.04
N SER A 107 -6.09 21.87 -11.05
CA SER A 107 -4.66 21.65 -11.24
C SER A 107 -4.19 20.51 -10.36
N THR A 108 -3.17 19.81 -10.83
CA THR A 108 -2.61 18.63 -10.21
C THR A 108 -1.14 18.47 -10.58
N ASN A 109 -0.36 17.79 -9.74
CA ASN A 109 1.00 17.38 -10.08
C ASN A 109 1.08 15.95 -10.66
N LEU A 110 -0.06 15.34 -10.96
CA LEU A 110 -0.13 14.04 -11.59
C LEU A 110 0.39 14.08 -13.05
N PRO A 111 0.87 12.94 -13.58
CA PRO A 111 1.42 12.89 -14.93
C PRO A 111 0.39 13.24 -16.01
N THR A 112 0.83 13.93 -17.06
CA THR A 112 0.05 14.12 -18.28
C THR A 112 -0.42 12.77 -18.84
N GLY A 113 -1.67 12.72 -19.29
CA GLY A 113 -2.34 11.53 -19.81
C GLY A 113 -3.09 10.73 -18.73
N MET A 114 -2.90 11.01 -17.44
CA MET A 114 -3.58 10.28 -16.38
C MET A 114 -5.10 10.43 -16.49
N LYS A 115 -5.80 9.29 -16.44
CA LYS A 115 -7.26 9.22 -16.50
C LYS A 115 -7.84 9.29 -15.10
N LEU A 116 -8.77 10.20 -14.90
CA LEU A 116 -9.46 10.44 -13.64
C LEU A 116 -10.97 10.37 -13.87
N ASN A 117 -11.72 10.07 -12.81
CA ASN A 117 -13.17 10.13 -12.81
C ASN A 117 -13.57 11.16 -11.76
N ALA A 118 -14.39 12.14 -12.15
CA ALA A 118 -14.97 13.08 -11.22
C ALA A 118 -16.45 12.80 -11.07
N THR A 119 -16.91 12.74 -9.81
CA THR A 119 -18.32 12.72 -9.45
C THR A 119 -18.63 14.00 -8.70
N VAL A 120 -19.66 14.72 -9.15
CA VAL A 120 -20.13 15.97 -8.56
C VAL A 120 -21.53 15.74 -8.02
N SER A 121 -21.75 16.00 -6.74
CA SER A 121 -23.02 15.73 -6.07
C SER A 121 -23.51 16.91 -5.23
N GLN A 122 -24.81 17.15 -5.25
CA GLN A 122 -25.52 18.07 -4.35
C GLN A 122 -26.92 17.51 -4.10
N ASP A 123 -27.28 17.25 -2.85
CA ASP A 123 -28.54 16.61 -2.47
C ASP A 123 -28.77 15.30 -3.25
N GLU A 124 -29.86 15.18 -4.00
CA GLU A 124 -30.16 14.01 -4.85
C GLU A 124 -29.51 14.07 -6.24
N THR A 125 -28.84 15.18 -6.56
CA THR A 125 -28.20 15.39 -7.86
C THR A 125 -26.82 14.76 -7.87
N VAL A 126 -26.55 13.86 -8.83
CA VAL A 126 -25.22 13.26 -9.06
C VAL A 126 -24.89 13.29 -10.55
N VAL A 127 -23.73 13.83 -10.90
CA VAL A 127 -23.21 13.88 -12.27
C VAL A 127 -21.77 13.40 -12.27
N GLY A 128 -21.40 12.55 -13.23
CA GLY A 128 -20.04 12.06 -13.41
C GLY A 128 -19.43 12.50 -14.73
N ASP A 129 -18.11 12.59 -14.79
CA ASP A 129 -17.36 12.78 -16.03
C ASP A 129 -15.96 12.13 -15.96
N ASP A 130 -15.47 11.71 -17.13
CA ASP A 130 -14.14 11.15 -17.32
C ASP A 130 -13.16 12.28 -17.72
N LEU A 131 -12.10 12.44 -16.95
CA LEU A 131 -11.14 13.52 -17.10
C LEU A 131 -9.78 12.97 -17.55
N THR A 132 -9.02 13.81 -18.26
CA THR A 132 -7.62 13.53 -18.59
C THR A 132 -6.75 14.67 -18.10
N VAL A 133 -5.69 14.33 -17.37
CA VAL A 133 -4.67 15.31 -16.98
C VAL A 133 -3.88 15.74 -18.21
N ASN A 134 -3.83 17.02 -18.50
CA ASN A 134 -3.01 17.62 -19.53
C ASN A 134 -2.13 18.71 -18.92
N ASN A 135 -0.82 18.48 -18.89
CA ASN A 135 0.17 19.43 -18.36
C ASN A 135 -0.16 19.93 -16.95
N GLY A 136 -0.56 19.02 -16.06
CA GLY A 136 -0.91 19.35 -14.68
C GLY A 136 -2.27 20.04 -14.51
N HIS A 137 -3.10 20.05 -15.54
CA HIS A 137 -4.47 20.57 -15.48
C HIS A 137 -5.47 19.50 -15.92
N PHE A 138 -6.69 19.58 -15.44
CA PHE A 138 -7.79 18.76 -15.92
C PHE A 138 -9.06 19.60 -15.99
N LYS A 139 -9.97 19.18 -16.87
CA LYS A 139 -11.21 19.88 -17.14
C LYS A 139 -12.29 18.87 -17.55
N SER A 140 -13.49 19.05 -17.02
CA SER A 140 -14.67 18.27 -17.40
C SER A 140 -15.36 18.85 -18.63
N HIS A 141 -16.16 18.01 -19.27
CA HIS A 141 -17.26 18.44 -20.11
C HIS A 141 -18.28 19.23 -19.30
N ALA A 142 -19.26 19.78 -20.01
CA ALA A 142 -20.38 20.49 -19.40
C ALA A 142 -21.19 19.55 -18.50
N LEU A 143 -21.20 19.84 -17.21
CA LEU A 143 -21.96 19.09 -16.22
C LEU A 143 -23.43 19.46 -16.33
N LYS A 144 -24.28 18.46 -16.58
CA LYS A 144 -25.71 18.61 -16.81
C LYS A 144 -26.50 17.53 -16.12
N VAL A 145 -27.71 17.87 -15.69
CA VAL A 145 -28.68 16.95 -15.09
C VAL A 145 -29.93 16.99 -15.95
N SER A 146 -30.28 15.85 -16.55
CA SER A 146 -31.41 15.76 -17.48
C SER A 146 -31.36 16.84 -18.58
N GLY A 147 -30.17 17.10 -19.11
CA GLY A 147 -29.91 18.09 -20.16
C GLY A 147 -29.83 19.55 -19.69
N LYS A 148 -30.14 19.85 -18.43
CA LYS A 148 -30.10 21.22 -17.88
C LYS A 148 -28.78 21.49 -17.15
N PRO A 149 -28.28 22.75 -17.13
CA PRO A 149 -27.12 23.12 -16.33
C PRO A 149 -27.35 22.87 -14.84
N LEU A 150 -26.27 22.67 -14.10
CA LEU A 150 -26.26 22.61 -12.65
C LEU A 150 -26.77 23.92 -12.03
N LYS A 151 -27.57 23.81 -10.96
CA LYS A 151 -28.05 24.97 -10.21
C LYS A 151 -26.89 25.62 -9.43
N PRO A 152 -26.92 26.93 -9.13
CA PRO A 152 -25.99 27.52 -8.17
C PRO A 152 -26.04 26.82 -6.81
N GLY A 153 -24.89 26.68 -6.14
CA GLY A 153 -24.80 26.02 -4.85
C GLY A 153 -23.42 25.45 -4.52
N THR A 154 -23.35 24.75 -3.40
CA THR A 154 -22.15 24.02 -2.96
C THR A 154 -22.30 22.56 -3.33
N TYR A 155 -21.31 22.03 -4.04
CA TYR A 155 -21.27 20.65 -4.52
C TYR A 155 -20.11 19.92 -3.87
N SER A 156 -20.34 18.68 -3.45
CA SER A 156 -19.26 17.76 -3.09
C SER A 156 -18.70 17.12 -4.36
N VAL A 157 -17.41 17.32 -4.59
CA VAL A 157 -16.65 16.75 -5.69
C VAL A 157 -15.82 15.59 -5.15
N HIS A 158 -16.03 14.41 -5.73
CA HIS A 158 -15.24 13.22 -5.49
C HIS A 158 -14.43 12.89 -6.73
N LEU A 159 -13.11 13.07 -6.65
CA LEU A 159 -12.18 12.73 -7.71
C LEU A 159 -11.47 11.43 -7.38
N THR A 160 -11.55 10.49 -8.30
CA THR A 160 -10.84 9.21 -8.25
C THR A 160 -10.04 9.01 -9.51
N GLN A 161 -9.10 8.06 -9.51
CA GLN A 161 -8.43 7.64 -10.74
C GLN A 161 -9.23 6.54 -11.44
N ALA A 162 -9.15 6.48 -12.78
CA ALA A 162 -9.59 5.31 -13.51
C ALA A 162 -8.74 4.09 -13.13
N ALA A 163 -9.29 2.89 -13.34
CA ALA A 163 -8.60 1.62 -13.09
C ALA A 163 -7.20 1.60 -13.73
N TRP A 164 -6.22 1.01 -13.04
CA TRP A 164 -4.82 0.96 -13.52
C TRP A 164 -4.68 0.34 -14.91
N SER A 165 -5.51 -0.64 -15.25
CA SER A 165 -5.56 -1.26 -16.59
C SER A 165 -5.99 -0.30 -17.71
N LYS A 166 -6.62 0.84 -17.38
CA LYS A 166 -7.02 1.88 -18.34
C LYS A 166 -6.03 3.04 -18.39
N GLN A 167 -4.99 3.03 -17.56
CA GLN A 167 -4.01 4.11 -17.54
C GLN A 167 -3.00 3.95 -18.69
N PRO A 168 -2.58 5.05 -19.34
CA PRO A 168 -1.56 4.98 -20.38
C PRO A 168 -0.21 4.47 -19.87
N ALA A 169 0.54 3.80 -20.74
CA ALA A 169 1.88 3.28 -20.40
C ALA A 169 2.84 4.36 -19.87
N ALA A 170 2.74 5.60 -20.35
CA ALA A 170 3.54 6.71 -19.85
C ALA A 170 3.25 7.04 -18.37
N VAL A 171 2.01 6.88 -17.94
CA VAL A 171 1.57 7.12 -16.56
C VAL A 171 2.04 5.97 -15.67
N THR A 172 1.83 4.73 -16.07
CA THR A 172 2.26 3.55 -15.30
C THR A 172 3.78 3.45 -15.21
N LYS A 173 4.53 3.84 -16.25
CA LYS A 173 6.00 3.94 -16.16
C LYS A 173 6.47 4.92 -15.08
N ARG A 174 5.70 5.99 -14.84
CA ARG A 174 6.05 7.03 -13.85
C ARG A 174 5.56 6.69 -12.45
N LEU A 175 4.33 6.20 -12.32
CA LEU A 175 3.69 5.93 -11.03
C LEU A 175 3.83 4.47 -10.56
N GLY A 176 4.34 3.58 -11.42
CA GLY A 176 4.32 2.13 -11.24
C GLY A 176 3.03 1.49 -11.77
N GLU A 177 3.06 0.19 -12.04
CA GLU A 177 1.94 -0.59 -12.60
C GLU A 177 0.63 -0.49 -11.80
N ALA A 178 0.73 -0.27 -10.50
CA ALA A 178 -0.39 -0.15 -9.57
C ALA A 178 -0.25 1.07 -8.66
N GLY A 179 0.47 2.11 -9.10
CA GLY A 179 0.67 3.32 -8.29
C GLY A 179 1.67 3.15 -7.16
N GLN A 180 2.60 2.20 -7.28
CA GLN A 180 3.61 1.91 -6.26
C GLN A 180 4.45 3.13 -5.87
N HIS A 181 4.52 4.17 -6.72
CA HIS A 181 5.25 5.41 -6.45
C HIS A 181 4.34 6.59 -6.09
N LEU A 182 3.02 6.38 -6.04
CA LEU A 182 2.04 7.39 -5.66
C LEU A 182 1.97 7.52 -4.14
N ARG A 183 2.07 8.74 -3.61
CA ARG A 183 2.11 9.05 -2.17
C ARG A 183 1.28 10.29 -1.86
N GLY A 184 1.07 10.57 -0.57
CA GLY A 184 0.41 11.79 -0.10
C GLY A 184 -0.93 11.53 0.59
N LYS A 185 -1.49 12.59 1.17
CA LYS A 185 -2.75 12.55 1.94
C LYS A 185 -3.99 12.26 1.08
N GLU A 186 -3.87 12.50 -0.23
CA GLU A 186 -4.91 12.32 -1.23
C GLU A 186 -4.86 10.92 -1.87
N VAL A 187 -4.08 10.01 -1.27
CA VAL A 187 -3.83 8.66 -1.78
C VAL A 187 -4.24 7.62 -0.75
N THR A 188 -5.19 6.77 -1.12
CA THR A 188 -5.65 5.63 -0.31
C THR A 188 -5.29 4.34 -1.01
N LYS A 189 -4.48 3.47 -0.38
CA LYS A 189 -4.05 2.17 -0.94
C LYS A 189 -3.50 2.26 -2.37
N HIS A 190 -2.70 3.28 -2.67
CA HIS A 190 -2.16 3.57 -4.02
C HIS A 190 -3.18 4.06 -5.06
N HIS A 191 -4.36 4.52 -4.63
CA HIS A 191 -5.36 5.15 -5.49
C HIS A 191 -5.56 6.61 -5.10
N ILE A 192 -5.75 7.49 -6.09
CA ILE A 192 -6.27 8.83 -5.84
C ILE A 192 -7.69 8.75 -5.32
N ASP A 193 -7.93 9.38 -4.17
CA ASP A 193 -9.25 9.53 -3.56
C ASP A 193 -9.33 10.91 -2.90
N VAL A 194 -9.93 11.87 -3.60
CA VAL A 194 -10.01 13.27 -3.17
C VAL A 194 -11.47 13.68 -3.05
N ARG A 195 -11.85 14.22 -1.89
CA ARG A 195 -13.17 14.79 -1.65
C ARG A 195 -13.04 16.25 -1.25
N ARG A 196 -13.75 17.13 -1.95
CA ARG A 196 -13.74 18.58 -1.73
C ARG A 196 -15.11 19.16 -1.98
N ASP A 197 -15.51 20.11 -1.14
CA ASP A 197 -16.68 20.94 -1.44
C ASP A 197 -16.26 22.14 -2.28
N VAL A 198 -17.04 22.41 -3.32
CA VAL A 198 -16.78 23.48 -4.27
C VAL A 198 -18.07 24.27 -4.46
N THR A 199 -18.01 25.56 -4.22
CA THR A 199 -19.16 26.46 -4.39
C THR A 199 -19.12 27.10 -5.76
N TYR A 200 -20.26 27.08 -6.44
CA TYR A 200 -20.49 27.78 -7.68
C TYR A 200 -21.58 28.86 -7.46
N THR A 201 -21.23 30.10 -7.79
CA THR A 201 -22.14 31.24 -7.88
C THR A 201 -22.15 31.77 -9.32
N PRO A 202 -23.32 32.12 -9.89
CA PRO A 202 -23.47 32.62 -11.26
C PRO A 202 -22.73 33.93 -11.51
#